data_AF-A0A0C3QPC3-F1
#
_entry.id   AF-A0A0C3QPC3-F1
#
_cell.length_a   1.000
_cell.length_b   1.000
_cell.length_c   1.000
_cell.angle_alpha   90.00
_cell.angle_beta   90.00
_cell.angle_gamma   90.00
#
_symmetry.space_group_name_H-M   'P 1'
#
loop_
_entity.id
_entity.type
_entity.pdbx_description
1 polymer ?
#
loop_
_entity_poly.entity_id
_entity_poly.type
_entity_poly.pdbx_seq_one_letter_code
_entity_poly.pdbx_strand_id
1 'polypeptide(L)'
;MPDDLQRMTFSLCHLNARSTRSTSIVTPVRYAQMVRGRAKHHYDPDGAYGADEDLGFQEPADLNPDRVEAMQRSFQPLHPTIAQRMYFL
;
A
#
# COMPACT_ATOMS: atom_id res chain seq x y z
N MET A 1 -21.37 -8.54 -19.04
CA MET A 1 -22.51 -8.75 -18.12
C MET A 1 -22.01 -8.65 -16.68
N PRO A 2 -22.87 -8.34 -15.68
CA PRO A 2 -22.46 -8.33 -14.27
C PRO A 2 -21.76 -9.62 -13.80
N ASP A 3 -22.17 -10.76 -14.37
CA ASP A 3 -21.60 -12.08 -14.08
C ASP A 3 -20.13 -12.22 -14.51
N ASP A 4 -19.73 -11.59 -15.61
CA ASP A 4 -18.34 -11.67 -16.10
C ASP A 4 -17.38 -10.97 -15.13
N LEU A 5 -17.81 -9.83 -14.60
CA LEU A 5 -17.05 -9.08 -13.61
C LEU A 5 -16.96 -9.84 -12.29
N GLN A 6 -18.07 -10.43 -11.83
CA GLN A 6 -18.09 -11.26 -10.62
C GLN A 6 -17.20 -12.49 -10.74
N ARG A 7 -17.23 -13.17 -11.90
CA ARG A 7 -16.37 -14.31 -12.19
C ARG A 7 -14.89 -13.91 -12.18
N MET A 8 -14.54 -12.82 -12.87
CA MET A 8 -13.16 -12.35 -12.92
C MET A 8 -12.64 -11.96 -11.53
N THR A 9 -13.41 -11.20 -10.74
CA THR A 9 -13.00 -10.79 -9.39
C THR A 9 -12.86 -11.99 -8.45
N PHE A 10 -13.77 -12.97 -8.54
CA PHE A 10 -13.66 -14.20 -7.77
C PHE A 10 -12.41 -15.00 -8.14
N SER A 11 -12.09 -15.15 -9.43
CA SER A 11 -10.84 -15.79 -9.86
C SER A 11 -9.60 -15.07 -9.31
N LEU A 12 -9.60 -13.74 -9.32
CA LEU A 12 -8.49 -12.95 -8.79
C LEU A 12 -8.29 -13.14 -7.29
N CYS A 13 -9.32 -13.44 -6.49
CA CYS A 13 -9.18 -13.72 -5.05
C CYS A 13 -8.35 -14.98 -4.72
N HIS A 14 -8.09 -15.82 -5.72
CA HIS A 14 -7.32 -17.06 -5.57
C HIS A 14 -5.84 -16.92 -6.00
N LEU A 15 -5.41 -15.73 -6.45
CA LEU A 15 -4.06 -15.49 -6.96
C LEU A 15 -3.07 -14.97 -5.90
N ASN A 16 -3.44 -14.97 -4.62
CA ASN A 16 -2.56 -14.46 -3.58
C ASN A 16 -1.35 -15.38 -3.36
N ALA A 17 -0.14 -14.89 -3.68
CA ALA A 17 1.09 -15.65 -3.58
C ALA A 17 1.45 -16.10 -2.16
N ARG A 18 0.93 -15.43 -1.11
CA ARG A 18 1.25 -15.74 0.29
C ARG A 18 0.36 -16.81 0.93
N SER A 19 -0.76 -17.16 0.31
CA SER A 19 -1.75 -18.06 0.92
C SER A 19 -2.32 -19.02 -0.11
N THR A 20 -2.52 -20.27 0.30
CA THR A 20 -3.20 -21.29 -0.51
C THR A 20 -4.73 -21.21 -0.42
N ARG A 21 -5.27 -20.11 0.14
CA ARG A 21 -6.70 -19.89 0.36
C ARG A 21 -7.16 -18.61 -0.33
N SER A 22 -8.43 -18.61 -0.72
CA SER A 22 -9.11 -17.42 -1.24
C SER A 22 -9.09 -16.29 -0.20
N THR A 23 -8.82 -15.07 -0.66
CA THR A 23 -8.82 -13.87 0.18
C THR A 23 -10.16 -13.16 0.17
N SER A 24 -10.51 -12.51 1.29
CA SER A 24 -11.76 -11.75 1.45
C SER A 24 -11.86 -10.50 0.56
N ILE A 25 -10.74 -10.05 0.01
CA ILE A 25 -10.63 -8.93 -0.94
C ILE A 25 -9.85 -9.39 -2.16
N VAL A 26 -10.03 -8.73 -3.30
CA VAL A 26 -9.34 -9.07 -4.55
C VAL A 26 -7.81 -8.90 -4.41
N THR A 27 -7.04 -9.85 -4.95
CA THR A 27 -5.57 -9.90 -4.76
C THR A 27 -4.83 -8.59 -5.05
N PRO A 28 -5.11 -7.86 -6.15
CA PRO A 28 -4.48 -6.56 -6.41
C PRO A 28 -4.69 -5.54 -5.28
N VAL A 29 -5.88 -5.49 -4.67
CA VAL A 29 -6.17 -4.59 -3.54
C VAL A 29 -5.39 -5.03 -2.30
N ARG A 30 -5.29 -6.33 -2.05
CA ARG A 30 -4.47 -6.86 -0.95
C ARG A 30 -2.99 -6.51 -1.12
N TYR A 31 -2.47 -6.55 -2.35
CA TYR A 31 -1.10 -6.15 -2.65
C TYR A 31 -0.88 -4.66 -2.41
N ALA A 32 -1.82 -3.80 -2.81
CA ALA A 32 -1.77 -2.36 -2.52
C ALA A 32 -1.74 -2.06 -1.01
N GLN A 33 -2.51 -2.82 -0.21
CA GLN A 33 -2.47 -2.70 1.25
C GLN A 33 -1.10 -3.09 1.83
N MET A 34 -0.47 -4.15 1.32
CA MET A 34 0.87 -4.55 1.73
C MET A 34 1.93 -3.53 1.30
N VAL A 35 1.83 -2.96 0.09
CA VAL A 35 2.69 -1.85 -0.36
C VAL A 35 2.56 -0.66 0.58
N ARG A 36 1.35 -0.24 0.93
CA ARG A 36 1.12 0.86 1.88
C ARG A 36 1.73 0.56 3.24
N GLY A 37 1.53 -0.65 3.77
CA GLY A 37 2.12 -1.06 5.05
C GLY A 37 3.65 -1.05 5.00
N ARG A 38 4.25 -1.49 3.88
CA ARG A 38 5.70 -1.45 3.71
C ARG A 38 6.23 -0.03 3.51
N ALA A 39 5.49 0.83 2.80
CA ALA A 39 5.83 2.23 2.57
C ALA A 39 6.07 3.01 3.88
N LYS A 40 5.36 2.68 4.97
CA LYS A 40 5.59 3.29 6.29
C LYS A 40 7.02 3.11 6.80
N HIS A 41 7.68 2.01 6.43
CA HIS A 41 9.05 1.70 6.86
C HIS A 41 10.11 2.42 6.03
N HIS A 42 9.71 3.20 5.01
CA HIS A 42 10.62 4.04 4.23
C HIS A 42 10.78 5.44 4.83
N TYR A 43 10.19 5.69 6.00
CA TYR A 43 10.47 6.88 6.80
C TYR A 43 11.48 6.54 7.90
N ASP A 44 12.28 7.54 8.28
CA ASP A 44 13.21 7.43 9.40
C ASP A 44 12.45 7.16 10.70
N PRO A 45 12.71 6.07 11.44
CA PRO A 45 12.02 5.72 12.69
C PRO A 45 12.08 6.82 13.76
N ASP A 46 13.16 7.58 13.80
CA ASP A 46 13.32 8.70 14.75
C ASP A 46 12.78 10.03 14.19
N GLY A 47 12.32 10.02 12.94
CA GLY A 47 11.76 11.17 12.24
C GLY A 47 10.28 11.41 12.51
N ALA A 48 9.79 12.58 12.08
CA ALA A 48 8.39 13.02 12.25
C ALA A 48 7.33 12.08 11.62
N TYR A 49 7.76 11.09 10.84
CA TYR A 49 6.90 10.15 10.11
C TYR A 49 7.22 8.66 10.40
N GLY A 50 8.17 8.36 11.30
CA GLY A 50 8.66 7.00 11.56
C GLY A 50 8.04 6.27 12.75
N ALA A 51 7.53 7.00 13.74
CA ALA A 51 6.82 6.45 14.88
C ALA A 51 5.31 6.43 14.57
N ASP A 52 4.82 5.27 14.15
CA ASP A 52 3.43 5.03 13.76
C ASP A 52 2.47 5.15 14.95
N GLU A 53 1.94 6.33 15.22
CA GLU A 53 0.65 6.51 15.89
C GLU A 53 -0.12 7.63 15.16
N ASP A 54 -1.10 7.22 14.34
CA ASP A 54 -2.13 8.11 13.82
C ASP A 54 -1.72 9.16 12.76
N LEU A 55 -1.17 8.70 11.62
CA LEU A 55 -1.58 9.30 10.35
C LEU A 55 -3.01 8.82 10.04
N GLY A 56 -3.96 9.24 10.87
CA GLY A 56 -5.37 8.96 10.73
C GLY A 56 -5.88 9.39 9.37
N PHE A 57 -7.09 8.97 9.03
CA PHE A 57 -7.83 9.54 7.90
C PHE A 57 -7.99 11.05 8.15
N GLN A 58 -7.07 11.87 7.66
CA GLN A 58 -7.25 13.31 7.63
C GLN A 58 -8.29 13.61 6.56
N GLU A 59 -9.34 14.33 6.96
CA GLU A 59 -10.34 14.85 6.04
C GLU A 59 -9.61 15.61 4.92
N PRO A 60 -10.05 15.47 3.64
CA PRO A 60 -9.38 16.09 2.50
C PRO A 60 -9.26 17.62 2.61
N ALA A 61 -10.03 18.25 3.50
CA ALA A 61 -9.95 19.67 3.84
C ALA A 61 -8.66 20.08 4.57
N ASP A 62 -7.97 19.14 5.25
CA ASP A 62 -6.74 19.39 6.02
C ASP A 62 -5.45 19.07 5.23
N LEU A 63 -5.57 18.72 3.94
CA LEU A 63 -4.43 18.45 3.05
C LEU A 63 -3.73 19.76 2.66
N ASN A 64 -3.00 20.33 3.61
CA ASN A 64 -2.08 21.42 3.31
C ASN A 64 -1.02 20.89 2.32
N PRO A 65 -0.88 21.47 1.11
CA PRO A 65 0.10 21.04 0.11
C PRO A 65 1.52 21.00 0.67
N ASP A 66 1.87 21.89 1.60
CA ASP A 66 3.19 21.93 2.24
C ASP A 66 3.49 20.63 3.01
N ARG A 67 2.48 20.02 3.64
CA ARG A 67 2.62 18.74 4.34
C ARG A 67 2.81 17.57 3.37
N VAL A 68 2.11 17.59 2.25
CA VAL A 68 2.24 16.59 1.19
C VAL A 68 3.65 16.63 0.61
N GLU A 69 4.17 17.82 0.33
CA GLU A 69 5.55 17.98 -0.15
C GLU A 69 6.59 17.56 0.89
N ALA A 70 6.40 17.92 2.16
CA ALA A 70 7.31 17.51 3.24
C ALA A 70 7.37 15.97 3.37
N MET A 71 6.23 15.30 3.27
CA MET A 71 6.14 13.83 3.27
C MET A 71 6.80 13.22 2.03
N GLN A 72 6.63 13.82 0.86
CA GLN A 72 7.32 13.35 -0.36
C GLN A 72 8.84 13.47 -0.26
N ARG A 73 9.35 14.54 0.37
CA ARG A 73 10.79 14.76 0.57
C ARG A 73 11.40 13.82 1.62
N SER A 74 10.64 13.42 2.63
CA SER A 74 11.12 12.55 3.70
C SER A 74 11.08 11.06 3.35
N PHE A 75 10.35 10.68 2.30
CA PHE A 75 10.24 9.30 1.84
C PHE A 75 11.54 8.81 1.21
N GLN A 76 12.14 7.77 1.80
CA GLN A 76 13.36 7.16 1.26
C GLN A 76 13.04 6.35 -0.02
N PRO A 77 13.72 6.62 -1.15
CA PRO A 77 13.43 5.92 -2.40
C PRO A 77 13.92 4.47 -2.38
N LEU A 78 13.22 3.64 -3.13
CA LEU A 78 13.54 2.22 -3.26
C LEU A 78 14.75 1.99 -4.18
N HIS A 79 15.60 1.03 -3.85
CA HIS A 79 16.74 0.66 -4.70
C HIS A 79 16.26 0.11 -6.07
N PRO A 80 16.87 0.50 -7.21
CA PRO A 80 16.38 0.17 -8.54
C PRO A 80 16.25 -1.34 -8.80
N THR A 81 17.12 -2.17 -8.23
CA THR A 81 17.08 -3.64 -8.38
C THR A 81 15.83 -4.29 -7.81
N ILE A 82 15.22 -3.69 -6.78
CA ILE A 82 14.03 -4.25 -6.11
C ILE A 82 12.75 -3.53 -6.50
N ALA A 83 12.83 -2.46 -7.30
CA ALA A 83 11.67 -1.68 -7.75
C ALA A 83 10.69 -2.46 -8.64
N GLN A 84 11.20 -3.39 -9.45
CA GLN A 84 10.38 -4.27 -10.29
C GLN A 84 10.04 -5.61 -9.62
N ARG A 85 10.34 -5.76 -8.33
CA ARG A 85 10.05 -6.96 -7.55
C ARG A 85 8.93 -6.69 -6.56
N MET A 86 8.21 -7.75 -6.22
CA MET A 86 7.19 -7.70 -5.17
C MET A 86 7.82 -7.76 -3.76
N TYR A 87 8.72 -6.81 -3.44
CA TYR A 87 9.47 -6.78 -2.17
C TYR A 87 8.59 -6.55 -0.93
N PHE A 88 7.33 -6.18 -1.15
CA PHE A 88 6.30 -6.00 -0.12
C PHE A 88 5.59 -7.30 0.25
N LEU A 89 5.82 -8.40 -0.50
CA LEU A 89 5.30 -9.72 -0.16
C LEU A 89 6.04 -10.34 1.01
#